data_AF-A0A923SC39-F1
#
_entry.id   AF-A0A923SC39-F1
#
_cell.length_a   1.000
_cell.length_b   1.000
_cell.length_c   1.000
_cell.angle_alpha   90.00
_cell.angle_beta   90.00
_cell.angle_gamma   90.00
#
_symmetry.space_group_name_H-M   'P 1'
#
loop_
_entity.id
_entity.type
_entity.pdbx_description
1 polymer ?
#
loop_
_entity_poly.entity_id
_entity_poly.type
_entity_poly.pdbx_seq_one_letter_code
_entity_poly.pdbx_strand_id
1 'polypeptide(L)'
;MNDVMEQIKTLSATLDEETTRFHPTGRLLLLGSYESVFLKAVKRKADLLGIDCDLTQYPCPPYKAVVVDRETVPSDIKLAAEVDIDHSYSQGMSSVSQATLALLLALDLVYAKDITIVGRGHAVQNLAKYLTLDNATVTVAHSKTKSLLQATMNRDVVIYATPTITKDISYNTRDLVIDLGNSIPHPDRFNCPYVNRIGQLTVSVLLNRFARKEHRA
;
A
#
# COMPACT_ATOMS: atom_id res chain seq x y z
N MET A 1 3.43 -0.45 19.71
CA MET A 1 2.67 -1.36 18.83
C MET A 1 1.16 -1.13 18.92
N ASN A 2 0.57 -1.03 20.12
CA ASN A 2 -0.87 -0.77 20.29
C ASN A 2 -1.34 0.50 19.57
N ASP A 3 -0.53 1.56 19.59
CA ASP A 3 -0.86 2.85 18.98
C ASP A 3 -0.92 2.79 17.43
N VAL A 4 0.10 2.22 16.78
CA VAL A 4 0.16 2.08 15.31
C VAL A 4 -1.00 1.25 14.77
N MET A 5 -1.32 0.12 15.41
CA MET A 5 -2.43 -0.73 14.97
C MET A 5 -3.78 -0.06 15.20
N GLU A 6 -3.93 0.72 16.26
CA GLU A 6 -5.16 1.49 16.50
C GLU A 6 -5.32 2.62 15.48
N GLN A 7 -4.23 3.26 15.08
CA GLN A 7 -4.23 4.26 14.01
C GLN A 7 -4.63 3.64 12.66
N ILE A 8 -4.13 2.44 12.34
CA ILE A 8 -4.54 1.69 11.14
C ILE A 8 -6.05 1.42 11.16
N LYS A 9 -6.60 0.97 12.29
CA LYS A 9 -8.05 0.72 12.41
C LYS A 9 -8.85 2.01 12.25
N THR A 10 -8.43 3.08 12.91
CA THR A 10 -9.09 4.39 12.89
C THR A 10 -9.14 4.96 11.48
N LEU A 11 -7.99 4.97 10.78
CA LEU A 11 -7.91 5.41 9.39
C LEU A 11 -8.76 4.54 8.47
N SER A 12 -8.73 3.21 8.67
CA SER A 12 -9.55 2.28 7.88
C SER A 12 -11.05 2.55 8.09
N ALA A 13 -11.50 2.71 9.34
CA ALA A 13 -12.89 2.98 9.67
C ALA A 13 -13.36 4.32 9.09
N THR A 14 -12.51 5.35 9.14
CA THR A 14 -12.80 6.67 8.56
C THR A 14 -12.99 6.59 7.04
N LEU A 15 -12.09 5.88 6.35
CA LEU A 15 -12.18 5.67 4.90
C LEU A 15 -13.39 4.81 4.52
N ASP A 16 -13.69 3.78 5.31
CA ASP A 16 -14.84 2.89 5.11
C ASP A 16 -16.15 3.69 5.26
N GLU A 17 -16.26 4.54 6.28
CA GLU A 17 -17.41 5.44 6.48
C GLU A 17 -17.57 6.43 5.31
N GLU A 18 -16.47 7.07 4.89
CA GLU A 18 -16.48 7.97 3.73
C GLU A 18 -16.92 7.22 2.45
N THR A 19 -16.44 5.98 2.27
CA THR A 19 -16.80 5.11 1.14
C THR A 19 -18.30 4.84 1.11
N THR A 20 -18.91 4.48 2.25
CA THR A 20 -20.36 4.25 2.34
C THR A 20 -21.15 5.53 2.05
N ARG A 21 -20.70 6.69 2.53
CA ARG A 21 -21.38 7.98 2.28
C ARG A 21 -21.45 8.34 0.80
N PHE A 22 -20.49 7.90 -0.01
CA PHE A 22 -20.48 8.17 -1.45
C PHE A 22 -21.50 7.34 -2.25
N HIS A 23 -22.12 6.30 -1.66
CA HIS A 23 -23.08 5.40 -2.32
C HIS A 23 -22.55 4.92 -3.69
N PRO A 24 -21.39 4.25 -3.73
CA PRO A 24 -20.71 3.92 -4.97
C PRO A 24 -21.58 3.06 -5.89
N THR A 25 -21.62 3.40 -7.17
CA THR A 25 -22.35 2.64 -8.20
C THR A 25 -21.41 2.06 -9.26
N GLY A 26 -21.94 1.12 -10.04
CA GLY A 26 -21.16 0.39 -11.04
C GLY A 26 -20.35 -0.76 -10.45
N ARG A 27 -19.72 -1.53 -11.34
CA ARG A 27 -19.01 -2.76 -11.00
C ARG A 27 -17.51 -2.54 -10.88
N LEU A 28 -16.93 -3.03 -9.78
CA LEU A 28 -15.50 -3.16 -9.58
C LEU A 28 -15.03 -4.55 -10.04
N LEU A 29 -14.10 -4.59 -10.98
CA LEU A 29 -13.51 -5.83 -11.44
C LEU A 29 -12.27 -6.18 -10.60
N LEU A 30 -12.22 -7.41 -10.10
CA LEU A 30 -11.07 -7.97 -9.42
C LEU A 30 -10.41 -8.97 -10.38
N LEU A 31 -9.25 -8.61 -10.92
CA LEU A 31 -8.59 -9.36 -11.99
C LEU A 31 -7.40 -10.14 -11.44
N GLY A 32 -7.49 -11.47 -11.45
CA GLY A 32 -6.45 -12.36 -10.96
C GLY A 32 -6.92 -13.77 -10.64
N SER A 33 -6.04 -14.55 -10.04
CA SER A 33 -6.37 -15.90 -9.57
C SER A 33 -7.48 -15.87 -8.55
N TYR A 34 -8.42 -16.82 -8.64
CA TYR A 34 -9.41 -17.07 -7.61
C TYR A 34 -8.80 -17.42 -6.25
N GLU A 35 -7.53 -17.83 -6.21
CA GLU A 35 -6.79 -18.09 -4.98
C GLU A 35 -6.04 -16.89 -4.40
N SER A 36 -6.11 -15.72 -5.06
CA SER A 36 -5.48 -14.50 -4.55
C SER A 36 -6.03 -14.11 -3.18
N VAL A 37 -5.17 -14.14 -2.16
CA VAL A 37 -5.50 -13.67 -0.81
C VAL A 37 -5.84 -12.18 -0.82
N PHE A 38 -5.13 -11.41 -1.66
CA PHE A 38 -5.37 -9.97 -1.82
C PHE A 38 -6.76 -9.71 -2.41
N LEU A 39 -7.12 -10.32 -3.54
CA LEU A 39 -8.42 -10.10 -4.16
C LEU A 39 -9.58 -10.62 -3.29
N LYS A 40 -9.40 -11.75 -2.59
CA LYS A 40 -10.38 -12.22 -1.59
C LYS A 40 -10.59 -11.20 -0.46
N ALA A 41 -9.53 -10.56 0.01
CA ALA A 41 -9.64 -9.52 1.03
C ALA A 41 -10.36 -8.27 0.53
N VAL A 42 -10.08 -7.85 -0.71
CA VAL A 42 -10.79 -6.74 -1.38
C VAL A 42 -12.27 -7.07 -1.54
N LYS A 43 -12.61 -8.25 -2.08
CA LYS A 43 -13.99 -8.71 -2.26
C LYS A 43 -14.76 -8.70 -0.96
N ARG A 44 -14.20 -9.28 0.11
CA ARG A 44 -14.84 -9.34 1.42
C ARG A 44 -15.15 -7.95 1.96
N LYS A 45 -14.23 -6.98 1.83
CA LYS A 45 -14.49 -5.62 2.30
C LYS A 45 -15.49 -4.89 1.39
N ALA A 46 -15.40 -5.08 0.08
CA ALA A 46 -16.36 -4.51 -0.87
C ALA A 46 -17.79 -4.98 -0.56
N ASP A 47 -17.99 -6.26 -0.23
CA ASP A 47 -19.29 -6.80 0.17
C ASP A 47 -19.83 -6.14 1.43
N LEU A 48 -18.98 -5.89 2.43
CA LEU A 48 -19.36 -5.16 3.65
C LEU A 48 -19.74 -3.71 3.37
N LEU A 49 -19.17 -3.10 2.34
CA LEU A 49 -19.42 -1.71 1.93
C LEU A 49 -20.52 -1.59 0.87
N GLY A 50 -21.13 -2.70 0.43
CA GLY A 50 -22.18 -2.72 -0.59
C GLY A 50 -21.70 -2.42 -2.01
N ILE A 51 -20.42 -2.65 -2.32
CA ILE A 51 -19.83 -2.44 -3.65
C ILE A 51 -19.99 -3.71 -4.50
N ASP A 52 -20.60 -3.58 -5.69
CA ASP A 52 -20.68 -4.69 -6.66
C ASP A 52 -19.29 -5.04 -7.21
N CYS A 53 -18.88 -6.28 -7.00
CA CYS A 53 -17.56 -6.78 -7.35
C CYS A 53 -17.64 -8.11 -8.09
N ASP A 54 -16.87 -8.24 -9.17
CA ASP A 54 -16.71 -9.50 -9.90
C ASP A 54 -15.24 -9.93 -9.91
N LEU A 55 -14.97 -11.18 -9.51
CA LEU A 55 -13.63 -11.77 -9.51
C LEU A 55 -13.47 -12.65 -10.74
N THR A 56 -12.51 -12.34 -11.58
CA THR A 56 -12.30 -13.03 -12.86
C THR A 56 -10.82 -13.07 -13.24
N GLN A 57 -10.47 -13.99 -14.14
CA GLN A 57 -9.16 -14.04 -14.80
C GLN A 57 -9.15 -13.30 -16.14
N TYR A 58 -10.31 -12.93 -16.66
CA TYR A 58 -10.47 -12.28 -17.96
C TYR A 58 -11.34 -11.02 -17.82
N PRO A 59 -10.85 -9.85 -18.25
CA PRO A 59 -11.60 -8.61 -18.10
C PRO A 59 -12.80 -8.58 -19.07
N CYS A 60 -14.00 -8.68 -18.52
CA CYS A 60 -15.25 -8.62 -19.28
C CYS A 60 -16.04 -7.35 -18.91
N PRO A 61 -16.15 -6.35 -19.81
CA PRO A 61 -17.01 -5.19 -19.60
C PRO A 61 -18.49 -5.58 -19.46
N PRO A 62 -19.34 -4.74 -18.81
CA PRO A 62 -19.02 -3.42 -18.26
C PRO A 62 -18.41 -3.48 -16.85
N TYR A 63 -17.38 -2.67 -16.62
CA TYR A 63 -16.80 -2.38 -15.30
C TYR A 63 -16.37 -0.92 -15.26
N LYS A 64 -16.36 -0.32 -14.06
CA LYS A 64 -15.96 1.07 -13.85
C LYS A 64 -14.50 1.22 -13.45
N ALA A 65 -13.97 0.21 -12.79
CA ALA A 65 -12.62 0.17 -12.30
C ALA A 65 -12.14 -1.27 -12.19
N VAL A 66 -10.83 -1.44 -12.13
CA VAL A 66 -10.18 -2.74 -12.02
C VAL A 66 -9.13 -2.70 -10.93
N VAL A 67 -9.08 -3.75 -10.13
CA VAL A 67 -8.01 -4.08 -9.19
C VAL A 67 -7.30 -5.30 -9.74
N VAL A 68 -5.98 -5.24 -9.86
CA VAL A 68 -5.20 -6.32 -10.48
C VAL A 68 -4.27 -6.94 -9.46
N ASP A 69 -4.33 -8.27 -9.32
CA ASP A 69 -3.25 -9.00 -8.68
C ASP A 69 -2.19 -9.38 -9.72
N ARG A 70 -1.18 -8.51 -9.83
CA ARG A 70 -0.07 -8.60 -10.80
C ARG A 70 0.74 -9.89 -10.71
N GLU A 71 0.70 -10.59 -9.58
CA GLU A 71 1.46 -11.84 -9.40
C GLU A 71 0.73 -13.03 -10.03
N THR A 72 -0.57 -12.89 -10.28
CA THR A 72 -1.43 -14.00 -10.71
C THR A 72 -1.98 -13.85 -12.12
N VAL A 73 -1.72 -12.71 -12.76
CA VAL A 73 -2.20 -12.40 -14.10
C VAL A 73 -1.05 -12.39 -15.13
N PRO A 74 -1.34 -12.67 -16.41
CA PRO A 74 -0.37 -12.48 -17.49
C PRO A 74 0.19 -11.06 -17.57
N SER A 75 1.45 -10.93 -17.97
CA SER A 75 2.18 -9.66 -17.99
C SER A 75 1.75 -8.69 -19.10
N ASP A 76 0.95 -9.15 -20.07
CA ASP A 76 0.53 -8.44 -21.27
C ASP A 76 -0.86 -7.78 -21.18
N ILE A 77 -1.50 -7.83 -20.01
CA ILE A 77 -2.78 -7.14 -19.77
C ILE A 77 -2.63 -5.65 -20.04
N LYS A 78 -3.53 -5.14 -20.87
CA LYS A 78 -3.67 -3.71 -21.14
C LYS A 78 -4.87 -3.17 -20.39
N LEU A 79 -4.60 -2.25 -19.47
CA LEU A 79 -5.63 -1.57 -18.69
C LEU A 79 -5.58 -0.08 -19.00
N ALA A 80 -6.74 0.52 -19.29
CA ALA A 80 -6.82 1.96 -19.49
C ALA A 80 -6.58 2.69 -18.16
N ALA A 81 -5.86 3.81 -18.20
CA ALA A 81 -5.39 4.49 -16.98
C ALA A 81 -6.55 4.95 -16.09
N GLU A 82 -7.68 5.29 -16.68
CA GLU A 82 -8.88 5.73 -15.99
C GLU A 82 -9.48 4.62 -15.12
N VAL A 83 -9.42 3.36 -15.54
CA VAL A 83 -10.01 2.23 -14.77
C VAL A 83 -9.02 1.61 -13.78
N ASP A 84 -7.72 1.91 -13.89
CA ASP A 84 -6.65 1.42 -13.02
C ASP A 84 -6.55 2.21 -11.70
N ILE A 85 -7.48 1.95 -10.78
CA ILE A 85 -7.58 2.70 -9.51
C ILE A 85 -6.42 2.45 -8.54
N ASP A 86 -5.68 1.36 -8.72
CA ASP A 86 -4.50 1.04 -7.92
C ASP A 86 -3.20 1.55 -8.55
N HIS A 87 -3.25 2.06 -9.78
CA HIS A 87 -2.08 2.41 -10.56
C HIS A 87 -1.10 1.24 -10.75
N SER A 88 -1.66 0.04 -10.98
CA SER A 88 -0.91 -1.18 -11.25
C SER A 88 -0.07 -1.09 -12.53
N TYR A 89 -0.57 -0.39 -13.54
CA TYR A 89 0.08 -0.17 -14.84
C TYR A 89 0.17 1.31 -15.24
N SER A 90 -0.75 2.13 -14.74
CA SER A 90 -0.78 3.57 -14.97
C SER A 90 0.15 4.34 -14.03
N GLN A 91 0.45 5.59 -14.39
CA GLN A 91 1.22 6.49 -13.55
C GLN A 91 0.36 6.99 -12.38
N GLY A 92 0.88 6.89 -11.17
CA GLY A 92 0.19 7.38 -9.97
C GLY A 92 0.70 6.71 -8.70
N MET A 93 0.23 7.15 -7.53
CA MET A 93 0.60 6.56 -6.25
C MET A 93 -0.21 5.28 -6.03
N SER A 94 0.43 4.15 -5.74
CA SER A 94 -0.31 2.91 -5.44
C SER A 94 -1.15 3.03 -4.17
N SER A 95 -2.17 2.20 -4.00
CA SER A 95 -3.00 2.25 -2.79
C SER A 95 -2.19 1.90 -1.54
N VAL A 96 -1.19 1.01 -1.66
CA VAL A 96 -0.26 0.68 -0.57
C VAL A 96 0.59 1.90 -0.19
N SER A 97 1.07 2.65 -1.17
CA SER A 97 1.84 3.88 -0.92
C SER A 97 0.98 4.94 -0.26
N GLN A 98 -0.28 5.12 -0.70
CA GLN A 98 -1.20 6.07 -0.06
C GLN A 98 -1.55 5.66 1.37
N ALA A 99 -1.81 4.37 1.61
CA ALA A 99 -2.04 3.84 2.95
C ALA A 99 -0.82 4.08 3.87
N THR A 100 0.38 3.82 3.36
CA THR A 100 1.64 4.04 4.09
C THR A 100 1.83 5.52 4.42
N LEU A 101 1.64 6.41 3.46
CA LEU A 101 1.74 7.86 3.68
C LEU A 101 0.70 8.35 4.71
N ALA A 102 -0.56 7.93 4.57
CA ALA A 102 -1.63 8.31 5.49
C ALA A 102 -1.33 7.86 6.93
N LEU A 103 -0.79 6.64 7.10
CA LEU A 103 -0.36 6.15 8.40
C LEU A 103 0.78 7.00 8.98
N LEU A 104 1.80 7.29 8.19
CA LEU A 104 2.94 8.09 8.66
C LEU A 104 2.53 9.52 9.03
N LEU A 105 1.67 10.16 8.24
CA LEU A 105 1.12 11.49 8.54
C LEU A 105 0.31 11.49 9.83
N ALA A 106 -0.54 10.48 10.03
CA ALA A 106 -1.36 10.37 11.24
C ALA A 106 -0.54 10.11 12.51
N LEU A 107 0.67 9.56 12.36
CA LEU A 107 1.62 9.32 13.45
C LEU A 107 2.63 10.47 13.63
N ASP A 108 2.55 11.54 12.84
CA ASP A 108 3.53 12.64 12.81
C ASP A 108 4.98 12.16 12.51
N LEU A 109 5.10 11.20 11.58
CA LEU A 109 6.37 10.56 11.19
C LEU A 109 6.82 10.91 9.77
N VAL A 110 6.51 12.12 9.30
CA VAL A 110 6.92 12.59 7.95
C VAL A 110 7.77 13.86 8.02
N TYR A 111 7.24 14.93 8.61
CA TYR A 111 7.90 16.23 8.60
C TYR A 111 9.28 16.16 9.27
N ALA A 112 10.33 16.61 8.56
CA ALA A 112 11.72 16.62 9.01
C ALA A 112 12.28 15.25 9.45
N LYS A 113 11.68 14.15 8.99
CA LYS A 113 12.14 12.78 9.28
C LYS A 113 13.10 12.25 8.22
N ASP A 114 14.09 11.47 8.66
CA ASP A 114 14.95 10.67 7.80
C ASP A 114 14.30 9.30 7.53
N ILE A 115 13.74 9.13 6.33
CA ILE A 115 13.01 7.93 5.93
C ILE A 115 13.78 7.15 4.87
N THR A 116 14.02 5.86 5.12
CA THR A 116 14.57 4.95 4.12
C THR A 116 13.50 4.02 3.57
N ILE A 117 13.35 3.97 2.25
CA ILE A 117 12.51 3.00 1.53
C ILE A 117 13.42 1.94 0.93
N VAL A 118 13.20 0.68 1.26
CA VAL A 118 13.93 -0.48 0.71
C VAL A 118 13.04 -1.21 -0.28
N GLY A 119 13.28 -0.96 -1.56
CA GLY A 119 12.45 -1.47 -2.65
C GLY A 119 12.02 -0.35 -3.59
N ARG A 120 11.65 -0.73 -4.81
CA ARG A 120 11.19 0.20 -5.86
C ARG A 120 10.00 -0.36 -6.65
N GLY A 121 9.35 -1.37 -6.10
CA GLY A 121 8.22 -2.05 -6.72
C GLY A 121 6.92 -1.26 -6.54
N HIS A 122 5.83 -1.87 -6.97
CA HIS A 122 4.50 -1.27 -6.95
C HIS A 122 4.05 -0.85 -5.54
N ALA A 123 4.40 -1.62 -4.50
CA ALA A 123 4.04 -1.32 -3.11
C ALA A 123 4.48 0.07 -2.61
N VAL A 124 5.55 0.64 -3.19
CA VAL A 124 6.11 1.96 -2.84
C VAL A 124 6.08 2.95 -4.00
N GLN A 125 5.27 2.68 -5.02
CA GLN A 125 5.15 3.51 -6.22
C GLN A 125 4.71 4.94 -5.87
N ASN A 126 5.56 5.90 -6.26
CA ASN A 126 5.45 7.33 -5.95
C ASN A 126 5.49 7.72 -4.46
N LEU A 127 5.72 6.80 -3.52
CA LEU A 127 5.79 7.12 -2.09
C LEU A 127 6.90 8.14 -1.79
N ALA A 128 8.11 7.92 -2.30
CA ALA A 128 9.26 8.80 -2.09
C ALA A 128 8.97 10.26 -2.49
N LYS A 129 8.30 10.45 -3.64
CA LYS A 129 7.93 11.78 -4.16
C LYS A 129 7.07 12.54 -3.15
N TYR A 130 6.06 11.88 -2.58
CA TYR A 130 5.13 12.55 -1.66
C TYR A 130 5.74 12.77 -0.28
N LEU A 131 6.53 11.83 0.23
CA LEU A 131 7.29 12.05 1.47
C LEU A 131 8.23 13.26 1.36
N THR A 132 8.91 13.44 0.21
CA THR A 132 9.74 14.63 -0.02
C THR A 132 8.91 15.91 -0.12
N LEU A 133 7.72 15.88 -0.73
CA LEU A 133 6.81 17.04 -0.76
C LEU A 133 6.36 17.44 0.65
N ASP A 134 6.21 16.47 1.56
CA ASP A 134 5.88 16.67 2.97
C ASP A 134 7.12 16.91 3.86
N ASN A 135 8.25 17.33 3.26
CA ASN A 135 9.50 17.72 3.93
C ASN A 135 10.23 16.59 4.69
N ALA A 136 10.09 15.35 4.25
CA ALA A 136 10.97 14.26 4.70
C ALA A 136 12.27 14.20 3.87
N THR A 137 13.37 13.81 4.51
CA THR A 137 14.59 13.38 3.82
C THR A 137 14.43 11.91 3.45
N VAL A 138 14.42 11.60 2.16
CA VAL A 138 14.12 10.23 1.67
C VAL A 138 15.34 9.59 1.03
N THR A 139 15.71 8.41 1.51
CA THR A 139 16.68 7.51 0.86
C THR A 139 15.95 6.34 0.21
N VAL A 140 16.13 6.12 -1.09
CA VAL A 140 15.61 4.93 -1.77
C VAL A 140 16.74 3.91 -1.98
N ALA A 141 16.64 2.78 -1.28
CA ALA A 141 17.52 1.64 -1.39
C ALA A 141 16.88 0.52 -2.21
N HIS A 142 17.72 -0.34 -2.80
CA HIS A 142 17.28 -1.46 -3.64
C HIS A 142 18.35 -2.56 -3.69
N SER A 143 18.11 -3.64 -4.42
CA SER A 143 19.03 -4.79 -4.52
C SER A 143 20.47 -4.42 -4.92
N LYS A 144 20.67 -3.34 -5.68
CA LYS A 144 21.99 -2.84 -6.09
C LYS A 144 22.65 -1.85 -5.12
N THR A 145 22.00 -1.49 -3.99
CA THR A 145 22.59 -0.62 -2.96
C THR A 145 23.77 -1.32 -2.31
N LYS A 146 24.92 -0.64 -2.22
CA LYS A 146 26.19 -1.26 -1.77
C LYS A 146 26.08 -1.87 -0.36
N SER A 147 25.59 -1.10 0.60
CA SER A 147 25.34 -1.55 1.98
C SER A 147 23.92 -1.18 2.39
N LEU A 148 23.08 -2.19 2.55
CA LEU A 148 21.71 -1.98 3.04
C LEU A 148 21.71 -1.64 4.54
N LEU A 149 22.67 -2.22 5.29
CA LEU A 149 22.95 -1.86 6.67
C LEU A 149 23.14 -0.35 6.84
N GLN A 150 24.04 0.27 6.07
CA GLN A 150 24.29 1.72 6.17
C GLN A 150 23.09 2.56 5.71
N ALA A 151 22.35 2.10 4.69
CA ALA A 151 21.16 2.81 4.22
C ALA A 151 20.02 2.84 5.26
N THR A 152 19.94 1.81 6.11
CA THR A 152 18.87 1.62 7.11
C THR A 152 19.29 2.01 8.52
N MET A 153 20.58 2.23 8.77
CA MET A 153 21.11 2.57 10.09
C MET A 153 20.71 3.98 10.53
N ASN A 154 20.26 4.10 11.80
CA ASN A 154 19.94 5.35 12.48
C ASN A 154 18.87 6.20 11.76
N ARG A 155 17.97 5.56 11.01
CA ARG A 155 16.83 6.21 10.36
C ARG A 155 15.69 6.38 11.34
N ASP A 156 14.89 7.41 11.13
CA ASP A 156 13.68 7.62 11.93
C ASP A 156 12.64 6.57 11.53
N VAL A 157 12.44 6.38 10.22
CA VAL A 157 11.52 5.38 9.67
C VAL A 157 12.21 4.54 8.60
N VAL A 158 11.97 3.22 8.61
CA VAL A 158 12.38 2.33 7.52
C VAL A 158 11.19 1.53 6.97
N ILE A 159 11.00 1.61 5.66
CA ILE A 159 9.91 0.95 4.93
C ILE A 159 10.49 -0.15 4.05
N TYR A 160 10.29 -1.41 4.41
CA TYR A 160 10.71 -2.57 3.64
C TYR A 160 9.60 -2.99 2.67
N ALA A 161 9.89 -2.88 1.37
CA ALA A 161 8.98 -3.16 0.26
C ALA A 161 9.64 -4.11 -0.75
N THR A 162 10.23 -5.18 -0.23
CA THR A 162 10.90 -6.23 -0.99
C THR A 162 10.44 -7.59 -0.48
N PRO A 163 10.17 -8.58 -1.37
CA PRO A 163 9.72 -9.90 -0.96
C PRO A 163 10.82 -10.69 -0.25
N THR A 164 12.08 -10.37 -0.51
CA THR A 164 13.23 -11.00 0.14
C THR A 164 14.29 -9.97 0.50
N ILE A 165 15.00 -10.23 1.60
CA ILE A 165 16.15 -9.45 2.05
C ILE A 165 17.37 -10.37 2.02
N THR A 166 18.33 -10.05 1.17
CA THR A 166 19.54 -10.86 0.94
C THR A 166 20.81 -10.21 1.48
N LYS A 167 20.69 -9.05 2.12
CA LYS A 167 21.79 -8.24 2.66
C LYS A 167 21.50 -7.89 4.12
N ASP A 168 22.56 -7.64 4.88
CA ASP A 168 22.42 -7.18 6.25
C ASP A 168 21.63 -5.87 6.33
N ILE A 169 20.75 -5.80 7.33
CA ILE A 169 19.93 -4.64 7.65
C ILE A 169 20.30 -4.13 9.04
N SER A 170 20.04 -2.85 9.29
CA SER A 170 20.14 -2.31 10.64
C SER A 170 18.85 -2.58 11.41
N TYR A 171 19.00 -3.00 12.67
CA TYR A 171 17.91 -3.03 13.65
C TYR A 171 17.82 -1.74 14.48
N ASN A 172 18.67 -0.75 14.18
CA ASN A 172 18.71 0.54 14.87
C ASN A 172 17.88 1.61 14.14
N THR A 173 16.59 1.32 13.95
CA THR A 173 15.57 2.30 13.52
C THR A 173 14.95 2.95 14.74
N ARG A 174 14.74 4.28 14.71
CA ARG A 174 14.35 5.04 15.90
C ARG A 174 12.85 4.99 16.18
N ASP A 175 12.02 5.30 15.19
CA ASP A 175 10.59 5.59 15.42
C ASP A 175 9.66 4.48 14.90
N LEU A 176 9.85 4.00 13.67
CA LEU A 176 8.95 3.00 13.08
C LEU A 176 9.59 2.16 11.97
N VAL A 177 9.30 0.87 11.97
CA VAL A 177 9.55 -0.03 10.84
C VAL A 177 8.23 -0.51 10.24
N ILE A 178 8.09 -0.34 8.93
CA ILE A 178 6.97 -0.86 8.14
C ILE A 178 7.49 -1.94 7.20
N ASP A 179 7.11 -3.19 7.41
CA ASP A 179 7.47 -4.33 6.54
C ASP A 179 6.28 -4.73 5.66
N LEU A 180 6.23 -4.14 4.46
CA LEU A 180 5.22 -4.42 3.46
C LEU A 180 5.41 -5.80 2.80
N GLY A 181 6.64 -6.32 2.80
CA GLY A 181 6.98 -7.60 2.19
C GLY A 181 6.90 -8.80 3.13
N ASN A 182 6.75 -8.55 4.44
CA ASN A 182 6.88 -9.56 5.49
C ASN A 182 8.17 -10.39 5.35
N SER A 183 9.28 -9.71 5.03
CA SER A 183 10.57 -10.32 4.67
C SER A 183 11.66 -10.13 5.72
N ILE A 184 11.38 -9.41 6.81
CA ILE A 184 12.32 -9.21 7.92
C ILE A 184 12.44 -10.50 8.76
N PRO A 185 13.66 -11.03 8.99
CA PRO A 185 13.83 -12.32 9.66
C PRO A 185 13.68 -12.27 11.19
N HIS A 186 14.10 -11.18 11.85
CA HIS A 186 14.08 -11.06 13.31
C HIS A 186 13.46 -9.72 13.76
N PRO A 187 12.16 -9.49 13.49
CA PRO A 187 11.51 -8.21 13.77
C PRO A 187 11.51 -7.84 15.26
N ASP A 188 11.64 -8.82 16.15
CA ASP A 188 11.78 -8.67 17.60
C ASP A 188 13.05 -7.93 18.03
N ARG A 189 14.05 -7.83 17.15
CA ARG A 189 15.30 -7.09 17.43
C ARG A 189 15.16 -5.57 17.29
N PHE A 190 14.06 -5.07 16.72
CA PHE A 190 13.81 -3.64 16.66
C PHE A 190 13.37 -3.12 18.04
N ASN A 191 14.00 -2.03 18.48
CA ASN A 191 13.61 -1.32 19.71
C ASN A 191 12.53 -0.24 19.47
N CYS A 192 11.88 -0.27 18.31
CA CYS A 192 10.80 0.63 17.92
C CYS A 192 9.57 -0.18 17.47
N PRO A 193 8.38 0.45 17.35
CA PRO A 193 7.23 -0.17 16.70
C PRO A 193 7.58 -0.81 15.34
N TYR A 194 7.09 -2.02 15.14
CA TYR A 194 7.18 -2.78 13.90
C TYR A 194 5.77 -3.12 13.43
N VAL A 195 5.49 -2.93 12.14
CA VAL A 195 4.21 -3.27 11.53
C VAL A 195 4.39 -3.97 10.19
N ASN A 196 3.72 -5.10 10.02
CA ASN A 196 3.67 -5.87 8.76
C ASN A 196 2.25 -6.16 8.27
N ARG A 197 1.25 -5.45 8.83
CA ARG A 197 -0.19 -5.69 8.58
C ARG A 197 -0.92 -4.43 8.14
N ILE A 198 -0.38 -3.73 7.14
CA ILE A 198 -1.05 -2.53 6.57
C ILE A 198 -2.18 -2.87 5.60
N GLY A 199 -2.31 -4.15 5.18
CA GLY A 199 -3.23 -4.57 4.13
C GLY A 199 -4.69 -4.15 4.35
N GLN A 200 -5.18 -4.11 5.59
CA GLN A 200 -6.53 -3.61 5.89
C GLN A 200 -6.73 -2.16 5.44
N LEU A 201 -5.77 -1.29 5.75
CA LEU A 201 -5.81 0.12 5.36
C LEU A 201 -5.65 0.29 3.86
N THR A 202 -4.77 -0.51 3.23
CA THR A 202 -4.63 -0.54 1.76
C THR A 202 -5.97 -0.83 1.08
N VAL A 203 -6.72 -1.84 1.54
CA VAL A 203 -8.03 -2.17 0.95
C VAL A 203 -9.03 -1.05 1.16
N SER A 204 -9.06 -0.41 2.33
CA SER A 204 -9.91 0.77 2.57
C SER A 204 -9.58 1.92 1.62
N VAL A 205 -8.29 2.24 1.42
CA VAL A 205 -7.85 3.26 0.46
C VAL A 205 -8.33 2.91 -0.96
N LEU A 206 -8.15 1.66 -1.37
CA LEU A 206 -8.51 1.19 -2.71
C LEU A 206 -10.02 1.33 -2.99
N LEU A 207 -10.87 0.88 -2.06
CA LEU A 207 -12.32 0.97 -2.20
C LEU A 207 -12.83 2.41 -2.08
N ASN A 208 -12.18 3.24 -1.25
CA ASN A 208 -12.46 4.67 -1.20
C ASN A 208 -12.14 5.37 -2.54
N ARG A 209 -11.03 5.03 -3.21
CA ARG A 209 -10.72 5.53 -4.56
C ARG A 209 -11.80 5.14 -5.58
N PHE A 210 -12.29 3.90 -5.52
CA PHE A 210 -13.40 3.46 -6.36
C PHE A 210 -14.64 4.35 -6.16
N ALA A 211 -15.03 4.58 -4.91
CA ALA A 211 -16.21 5.37 -4.59
C ALA A 211 -16.08 6.85 -4.96
N ARG A 212 -14.91 7.47 -4.72
CA ARG A 212 -14.65 8.87 -5.05
C ARG A 212 -14.64 9.16 -6.54
N LYS A 213 -14.44 8.16 -7.38
CA LYS A 213 -14.49 8.31 -8.84
C LYS A 213 -15.89 8.72 -9.35
N GLU A 214 -16.96 8.50 -8.58
CA GLU A 214 -18.30 9.06 -8.87
C GLU A 214 -18.39 10.58 -8.69
N HIS A 215 -17.61 11.14 -7.75
CA HIS A 215 -17.79 12.52 -7.26
C HIS A 215 -16.75 13.51 -7.80
N ARG A 216 -15.88 13.05 -8.72
CA ARG A 216 -14.87 13.87 -9.41
C ARG A 216 -15.20 14.12 -10.89
N ALA A 217 -16.42 13.77 -11.33
CA ALA A 217 -16.92 14.05 -12.67
C ALA A 217 -17.61 15.42 -12.72
#